data_AF-A0A812MNA6-F1
#
_entry.id   AF-A0A812MNA6-F1
#
_cell.length_a   1.000
_cell.length_b   1.000
_cell.length_c   1.000
_cell.angle_alpha   90.00
_cell.angle_beta   90.00
_cell.angle_gamma   90.00
#
_symmetry.space_group_name_H-M   'P 1'
#
loop_
_entity.id
_entity.type
_entity.pdbx_description
1 polymer ?
#
loop_
_entity_poly.entity_id
_entity_poly.type
_entity_poly.pdbx_seq_one_letter_code
_entity_poly.pdbx_strand_id
1 'polypeptide(L)'
;MNIPFNVMSASDPNYKCCRMLSSSNNRTKVPTHWHRDLEAQIAGKACLRHPFASGCDPSPVHVDVGICGTPCHPFSTQRAGRFEPGSVEAHHECDIALGQFIRWLARFQPSVQIFEQVMGFTMPFTKGGSYTPLQRLKELLQQQTFQGGGYWLVTKNLDMRIWLAISRPRRKLLLVSLSLPGPRINAYGAWIRA
;
A
#
# COMPACT_ATOMS: atom_id res chain seq x y z
N MET A 1 -16.49 4.78 -18.11
CA MET A 1 -15.10 4.63 -18.60
C MET A 1 -14.73 3.16 -18.46
N ASN A 2 -14.50 2.44 -19.56
CA ASN A 2 -14.23 1.00 -19.57
C ASN A 2 -12.74 0.76 -19.88
N ILE A 3 -11.89 0.98 -18.88
CA ILE A 3 -10.44 0.75 -19.03
C ILE A 3 -10.19 -0.74 -18.75
N PRO A 4 -9.73 -1.53 -19.74
CA PRO A 4 -9.37 -2.92 -19.50
C PRO A 4 -8.15 -2.97 -18.57
N PHE A 5 -8.18 -3.89 -17.59
CA PHE A 5 -7.06 -4.14 -16.69
C PHE A 5 -6.99 -5.61 -16.34
N ASN A 6 -5.78 -6.09 -16.02
CA ASN A 6 -5.54 -7.43 -15.51
C ASN A 6 -5.11 -7.35 -14.05
N VAL A 7 -5.69 -8.18 -13.19
CA VAL A 7 -5.24 -8.29 -11.79
C VAL A 7 -4.23 -9.43 -11.70
N MET A 8 -2.96 -9.10 -11.56
CA MET A 8 -1.88 -10.10 -11.51
C MET A 8 -1.88 -10.84 -10.18
N SER A 9 -1.70 -10.12 -9.07
CA SER A 9 -1.62 -10.73 -7.75
C SER A 9 -2.35 -9.92 -6.68
N ALA A 10 -2.77 -10.62 -5.64
CA ALA A 10 -3.34 -10.04 -4.43
C ALA A 10 -2.85 -10.79 -3.19
N SER A 11 -2.94 -10.13 -2.03
CA SER A 11 -2.71 -10.75 -0.73
C SER A 11 -3.78 -10.31 0.26
N ASP A 12 -4.35 -11.24 1.01
CA ASP A 12 -5.34 -10.97 2.08
C ASP A 12 -5.25 -12.07 3.16
N PRO A 13 -4.74 -11.76 4.37
CA PRO A 13 -4.58 -12.76 5.42
C PRO A 13 -5.90 -13.35 5.91
N ASN A 14 -7.02 -12.67 5.67
CA ASN A 14 -8.34 -13.08 6.16
C ASN A 14 -9.17 -13.82 5.10
N TYR A 15 -8.68 -13.95 3.87
CA TYR A 15 -9.36 -14.61 2.74
C TYR A 15 -10.76 -14.03 2.40
N LYS A 16 -11.18 -12.95 3.05
CA LYS A 16 -12.51 -12.34 2.87
C LYS A 16 -12.64 -11.75 1.48
N CYS A 17 -11.61 -11.04 1.02
CA CYS A 17 -11.55 -10.50 -0.32
C CYS A 17 -11.47 -11.62 -1.37
N CYS A 18 -10.74 -12.70 -1.07
CA CYS A 18 -10.63 -13.85 -1.96
C CYS A 18 -11.99 -14.47 -2.20
N ARG A 19 -12.72 -14.73 -1.11
CA ARG A 19 -14.05 -15.33 -1.16
C ARG A 19 -15.03 -14.45 -1.94
N MET A 20 -15.04 -13.15 -1.66
CA MET A 20 -15.91 -12.18 -2.32
C MET A 20 -15.66 -12.10 -3.84
N LEU A 21 -14.39 -12.07 -4.25
CA LEU A 21 -14.03 -12.00 -5.67
C LEU A 21 -14.28 -13.34 -6.38
N SER A 22 -14.05 -14.46 -5.69
CA SER A 22 -14.28 -15.80 -6.24
C SER A 22 -15.77 -16.12 -6.42
N SER A 23 -16.65 -15.52 -5.62
CA SER A 23 -18.10 -15.64 -5.77
C SER A 23 -18.69 -14.73 -6.85
N SER A 24 -17.90 -13.84 -7.45
CA SER A 24 -18.39 -12.96 -8.51
C SER A 24 -18.35 -13.67 -9.87
N ASN A 25 -19.37 -13.48 -10.71
CA ASN A 25 -19.41 -14.02 -12.08
C ASN A 25 -18.36 -13.41 -13.02
N ASN A 26 -17.48 -12.54 -12.53
CA ASN A 26 -16.55 -11.78 -13.35
C ASN A 26 -15.14 -12.42 -13.32
N ARG A 27 -15.01 -13.59 -13.95
CA ARG A 27 -13.77 -14.41 -13.96
C ARG A 27 -12.54 -13.64 -14.43
N THR A 28 -12.71 -12.64 -15.30
CA THR A 28 -11.62 -11.79 -15.82
C THR A 28 -11.03 -10.83 -14.78
N LYS A 29 -11.68 -10.66 -13.62
CA LYS A 29 -11.24 -9.76 -12.54
C LYS A 29 -10.64 -10.49 -11.34
N VAL A 30 -10.48 -11.81 -11.41
CA VAL A 30 -9.90 -12.61 -10.34
C VAL A 30 -8.37 -12.58 -10.45
N PRO A 31 -7.63 -12.27 -9.38
CA PRO A 31 -6.17 -12.27 -9.40
C PRO A 31 -5.60 -13.62 -9.87
N THR A 32 -4.60 -13.60 -10.74
CA THR A 32 -3.91 -14.84 -11.19
C THR A 32 -3.18 -15.53 -10.04
N HIS A 33 -2.63 -14.75 -9.10
CA HIS A 33 -2.01 -15.25 -7.87
C HIS A 33 -2.68 -14.67 -6.63
N TRP A 34 -2.91 -15.51 -5.61
CA TRP A 34 -3.40 -15.07 -4.31
C TRP A 34 -2.48 -15.53 -3.19
N HIS A 35 -1.79 -14.61 -2.55
CA HIS A 35 -0.87 -14.91 -1.46
C HIS A 35 -1.58 -14.75 -0.11
N ARG A 36 -1.10 -15.49 0.90
CA ARG A 36 -1.65 -15.41 2.26
C ARG A 36 -1.51 -14.01 2.84
N ASP A 37 -0.34 -13.41 2.71
CA ASP A 37 -0.01 -12.11 3.27
C ASP A 37 0.99 -11.39 2.36
N LEU A 38 1.30 -10.14 2.71
CA LEU A 38 2.17 -9.27 1.92
C LEU A 38 3.59 -9.85 1.82
N GLU A 39 4.11 -10.44 2.90
CA GLU A 39 5.44 -11.07 2.93
C GLU A 39 5.52 -12.31 2.03
N ALA A 40 4.48 -13.16 2.04
CA ALA A 40 4.40 -14.30 1.13
C ALA A 40 4.35 -13.85 -0.34
N GLN A 41 3.72 -12.71 -0.63
CA GLN A 41 3.73 -12.11 -1.96
C GLN A 41 5.13 -11.59 -2.32
N ILE A 42 5.76 -10.79 -1.45
CA ILE A 42 7.11 -10.25 -1.66
C ILE A 42 8.12 -11.38 -1.94
N ALA A 43 8.07 -12.44 -1.12
CA ALA A 43 8.99 -13.57 -1.20
C ALA A 43 8.69 -14.54 -2.36
N GLY A 44 7.63 -14.32 -3.14
CA GLY A 44 7.26 -15.23 -4.23
C GLY A 44 6.92 -16.66 -3.76
N LYS A 45 6.39 -16.79 -2.54
CA LYS A 45 5.96 -18.10 -2.01
C LYS A 45 4.80 -18.66 -2.83
N ALA A 46 4.62 -19.98 -2.78
CA ALA A 46 3.46 -20.66 -3.36
C ALA A 46 2.16 -19.92 -2.98
N CYS A 47 1.36 -19.59 -3.98
CA CYS A 47 0.11 -18.89 -3.77
C CYS A 47 -1.03 -19.92 -3.56
N LEU A 48 -2.15 -19.47 -3.00
CA LEU A 48 -3.31 -20.33 -2.70
C LEU A 48 -3.95 -20.97 -3.94
N ARG A 49 -3.70 -20.38 -5.12
CA ARG A 49 -4.17 -20.92 -6.40
C ARG A 49 -3.23 -21.98 -6.98
N HIS A 50 -1.98 -22.02 -6.53
CA HIS A 50 -0.96 -22.97 -6.97
C HIS A 50 -0.26 -23.60 -5.74
N PRO A 51 -1.00 -24.33 -4.87
CA PRO A 51 -0.49 -24.79 -3.57
C PRO A 51 0.65 -25.81 -3.67
N PHE A 52 0.81 -26.46 -4.83
CA PHE A 52 1.86 -27.45 -5.07
C PHE A 52 3.09 -26.89 -5.80
N ALA A 53 3.08 -25.60 -6.14
CA ALA A 53 4.25 -24.96 -6.72
C ALA A 53 5.32 -24.72 -5.64
N SER A 54 6.60 -24.75 -6.01
CA SER A 54 7.70 -24.37 -5.11
C SER A 54 7.73 -22.86 -4.83
N GLY A 55 7.17 -22.07 -5.74
CA GLY A 55 7.03 -20.62 -5.65
C GLY A 55 6.07 -20.11 -6.72
N CYS A 56 5.72 -18.83 -6.65
CA CYS A 56 4.93 -18.13 -7.65
C CYS A 56 5.57 -16.80 -7.94
N ASP A 57 5.64 -16.39 -9.20
CA ASP A 57 5.94 -15.01 -9.53
C ASP A 57 4.67 -14.15 -9.39
N PRO A 58 4.56 -13.32 -8.33
CA PRO A 58 3.43 -12.41 -8.15
C PRO A 58 3.30 -11.34 -9.26
N SER A 59 4.35 -11.10 -10.07
CA SER A 59 4.35 -10.06 -11.09
C SER A 59 5.22 -10.48 -12.29
N PRO A 60 4.74 -11.38 -13.15
CA PRO A 60 5.49 -11.87 -14.31
C PRO A 60 5.77 -10.78 -15.36
N VAL A 61 5.10 -9.64 -15.26
CA VAL A 61 5.32 -8.44 -16.09
C VAL A 61 5.40 -7.21 -15.19
N HIS A 62 5.73 -6.06 -15.77
CA HIS A 62 5.77 -4.77 -15.06
C HIS A 62 4.40 -4.43 -14.44
N VAL A 63 4.42 -3.83 -13.24
CA VAL A 63 3.19 -3.39 -12.55
C VAL A 63 2.88 -1.95 -12.93
N ASP A 64 1.75 -1.71 -13.60
CA ASP A 64 1.32 -0.34 -13.86
C ASP A 64 0.76 0.33 -12.62
N VAL A 65 -0.10 -0.39 -11.88
CA VAL A 65 -0.81 0.14 -10.71
C VAL A 65 -0.75 -0.83 -9.55
N GLY A 66 -0.23 -0.36 -8.43
CA GLY A 66 -0.31 -1.02 -7.13
C GLY A 66 -1.39 -0.37 -6.26
N ILE A 67 -2.16 -1.17 -5.53
CA ILE A 67 -3.16 -0.69 -4.57
C ILE A 67 -2.94 -1.41 -3.25
N CYS A 68 -2.74 -0.65 -2.19
CA CYS A 68 -2.50 -1.20 -0.86
C CYS A 68 -3.36 -0.49 0.18
N GLY A 69 -4.17 -1.26 0.90
CA GLY A 69 -4.83 -0.83 2.13
C GLY A 69 -4.27 -1.66 3.26
N THR A 70 -3.34 -1.09 4.03
CA THR A 70 -2.72 -1.79 5.15
C THR A 70 -3.61 -1.71 6.40
N PRO A 71 -3.43 -2.60 7.39
CA PRO A 71 -4.20 -2.53 8.62
C PRO A 71 -4.07 -1.16 9.29
N CYS A 72 -5.18 -0.66 9.83
CA CYS A 72 -5.25 0.70 10.38
C CYS A 72 -5.38 0.74 11.91
N HIS A 73 -5.47 -0.41 12.58
CA HIS A 73 -5.66 -0.48 14.04
C HIS A 73 -4.58 0.27 14.84
N PRO A 74 -3.27 0.19 14.52
CA PRO A 74 -2.24 0.93 15.27
C PRO A 74 -2.53 2.44 15.32
N PHE A 75 -3.07 2.96 14.21
CA PHE A 75 -3.22 4.38 13.94
C PHE A 75 -4.63 4.92 14.22
N SER A 76 -5.61 4.05 14.47
CA SER A 76 -6.99 4.45 14.72
C SER A 76 -7.09 5.30 15.99
N THR A 77 -7.73 6.47 15.89
CA THR A 77 -8.02 7.33 17.05
C THR A 77 -9.02 6.70 18.02
N GLN A 78 -9.72 5.65 17.59
CA GLN A 78 -10.67 4.90 18.41
C GLN A 78 -9.99 3.80 19.25
N ARG A 79 -8.70 3.51 19.02
CA ARG A 79 -7.97 2.52 19.83
C ARG A 79 -7.59 3.14 21.17
N ALA A 80 -8.01 2.51 22.27
CA ALA A 80 -7.61 2.92 23.61
C ALA A 80 -6.07 2.90 23.76
N GLY A 81 -5.52 3.92 24.43
CA GLY A 81 -4.07 4.03 24.62
C GLY A 81 -3.25 4.31 23.35
N ARG A 82 -3.86 4.66 22.22
CA ARG A 82 -3.14 4.96 20.96
C ARG A 82 -2.16 6.13 21.06
N PHE A 83 -2.28 7.00 22.06
CA PHE A 83 -1.36 8.12 22.27
C PHE A 83 -0.36 7.90 23.41
N GLU A 84 -0.37 6.72 24.04
CA GLU A 84 0.64 6.35 25.03
C GLU A 84 2.01 6.14 24.35
N PRO A 85 3.11 6.53 24.99
CA PRO A 85 4.46 6.33 24.46
C PRO A 85 4.72 4.91 23.96
N GLY A 86 5.15 4.78 22.70
CA GLY A 86 5.48 3.50 22.06
C GLY A 86 4.29 2.60 21.69
N SER A 87 3.05 2.99 22.02
CA SER A 87 1.86 2.15 21.82
C SER A 87 1.55 1.85 20.36
N VAL A 88 1.87 2.75 19.43
CA VAL A 88 1.66 2.54 18.00
C VAL A 88 2.72 1.59 17.44
N GLU A 89 3.98 1.84 17.78
CA GLU A 89 5.15 1.09 17.31
C GLU A 89 5.18 -0.34 17.86
N ALA A 90 4.72 -0.56 19.08
CA ALA A 90 4.61 -1.89 19.69
C ALA A 90 3.50 -2.74 19.08
N HIS A 91 2.57 -2.15 18.31
CA HIS A 91 1.51 -2.90 17.66
C HIS A 91 2.06 -3.70 16.48
N HIS A 92 1.86 -5.02 16.46
CA HIS A 92 2.40 -5.90 15.43
C HIS A 92 2.05 -5.49 13.98
N GLU A 93 0.86 -4.91 13.76
CA GLU A 93 0.46 -4.41 12.44
C GLU A 93 1.16 -3.10 12.01
N CYS A 94 1.92 -2.43 12.88
CA CYS A 94 2.66 -1.21 12.52
C CYS A 94 3.70 -1.51 11.44
N ASP A 95 4.44 -2.63 11.56
CA ASP A 95 5.42 -3.04 10.56
C ASP A 95 4.74 -3.37 9.21
N ILE A 96 3.53 -3.93 9.22
CA ILE A 96 2.78 -4.21 7.99
C ILE A 96 2.55 -2.91 7.19
N ALA A 97 2.12 -1.85 7.88
CA ALA A 97 1.79 -0.58 7.25
C ALA A 97 3.02 0.24 6.82
N LEU A 98 4.16 0.07 7.49
CA LEU A 98 5.38 0.83 7.23
C LEU A 98 6.44 -0.05 6.56
N GLY A 99 7.00 -1.03 7.27
CA GLY A 99 8.10 -1.85 6.79
C GLY A 99 7.73 -2.78 5.62
N GLN A 100 6.71 -3.62 5.79
CA GLN A 100 6.29 -4.57 4.74
C GLN A 100 5.80 -3.83 3.50
N PHE A 101 5.05 -2.74 3.67
CA PHE A 101 4.63 -1.90 2.54
C PHE A 101 5.82 -1.34 1.75
N ILE A 102 6.86 -0.85 2.43
CA ILE A 102 8.07 -0.33 1.78
C ILE A 102 8.82 -1.43 1.03
N ARG A 103 8.97 -2.62 1.64
CA ARG A 103 9.57 -3.79 0.97
C ARG A 103 8.76 -4.22 -0.26
N TRP A 104 7.43 -4.21 -0.15
CA TRP A 104 6.52 -4.48 -1.25
C TRP A 104 6.71 -3.47 -2.38
N LEU A 105 6.74 -2.17 -2.05
CA LEU A 105 6.94 -1.12 -3.04
C LEU A 105 8.30 -1.23 -3.74
N ALA A 106 9.37 -1.54 -2.99
CA ALA A 106 10.70 -1.75 -3.55
C ALA A 106 10.80 -3.00 -4.44
N ARG A 107 10.06 -4.07 -4.10
CA ARG A 107 10.01 -5.32 -4.87
C ARG A 107 9.29 -5.15 -6.21
N PHE A 108 8.15 -4.47 -6.22
CA PHE A 108 7.25 -4.41 -7.37
C PHE A 108 7.38 -3.15 -8.21
N GLN A 109 7.83 -2.05 -7.59
CA GLN A 109 8.04 -0.74 -8.23
C GLN A 109 6.94 -0.35 -9.22
N PRO A 110 5.66 -0.38 -8.83
CA PRO A 110 4.57 -0.03 -9.72
C PRO A 110 4.72 1.41 -10.26
N SER A 111 4.29 1.67 -11.49
CA SER A 111 4.30 3.03 -12.05
C SER A 111 3.46 4.00 -11.21
N VAL A 112 2.34 3.53 -10.66
CA VAL A 112 1.48 4.27 -9.73
C VAL A 112 1.15 3.39 -8.53
N GLN A 113 1.30 3.90 -7.32
CA GLN A 113 0.87 3.23 -6.09
C GLN A 113 -0.20 4.05 -5.37
N ILE A 114 -1.34 3.42 -5.09
CA ILE A 114 -2.41 3.99 -4.26
C ILE A 114 -2.36 3.34 -2.88
N PHE A 115 -1.99 4.11 -1.87
CA PHE A 115 -1.92 3.68 -0.48
C PHE A 115 -3.02 4.35 0.35
N GLU A 116 -3.82 3.56 1.07
CA GLU A 116 -4.90 4.07 1.92
C GLU A 116 -4.60 3.88 3.40
N GLN A 117 -4.90 4.91 4.20
CA GLN A 117 -4.85 4.88 5.65
C GLN A 117 -5.90 5.77 6.31
N VAL A 118 -6.13 5.54 7.61
CA VAL A 118 -7.02 6.36 8.44
C VAL A 118 -6.41 7.72 8.78
N MET A 119 -7.25 8.69 9.18
CA MET A 119 -6.79 10.04 9.56
C MET A 119 -5.76 10.06 10.69
N GLY A 120 -5.84 9.10 11.63
CA GLY A 120 -4.88 9.00 12.72
C GLY A 120 -3.45 8.66 12.29
N PHE A 121 -3.24 8.25 11.03
CA PHE A 121 -1.92 8.09 10.41
C PHE A 121 -1.16 9.40 10.22
N THR A 122 -1.87 10.54 10.25
CA THR A 122 -1.26 11.89 10.20
C THR A 122 -1.31 12.60 11.54
N MET A 123 -1.64 11.88 12.60
CA MET A 123 -1.56 12.39 13.96
C MET A 123 -0.28 11.88 14.62
N PRO A 124 0.25 12.60 15.62
CA PRO A 124 1.51 12.23 16.26
C PRO A 124 1.50 10.82 16.84
N PHE A 125 2.63 10.14 16.94
CA PHE A 125 2.74 8.82 17.59
C PHE A 125 2.22 8.86 19.04
N THR A 126 2.57 9.93 19.77
CA THR A 126 2.29 10.09 21.20
C THR A 126 1.57 11.42 21.49
N LYS A 127 0.90 11.53 22.64
CA LYS A 127 0.25 12.78 23.05
C LYS A 127 1.30 13.89 23.24
N GLY A 128 1.06 15.04 22.62
CA GLY A 128 1.97 16.19 22.69
C GLY A 128 3.20 16.10 21.78
N GLY A 129 3.43 14.96 21.12
CA GLY A 129 4.45 14.84 20.08
C GLY A 129 4.05 15.56 18.79
N SER A 130 5.01 15.70 17.88
CA SER A 130 4.80 16.24 16.52
C SER A 130 5.07 15.21 15.43
N TYR A 131 5.82 14.16 15.73
CA TYR A 131 6.23 13.13 14.77
C TYR A 131 5.09 12.14 14.48
N THR A 132 4.79 11.90 13.22
CA THR A 132 3.61 11.15 12.74
C THR A 132 4.02 9.90 11.95
N PRO A 133 3.15 8.87 11.88
CA PRO A 133 3.37 7.72 10.99
C PRO A 133 3.59 8.10 9.52
N LEU A 134 2.91 9.15 9.03
CA LEU A 134 3.14 9.67 7.67
C LEU A 134 4.56 10.23 7.49
N GLN A 135 5.10 10.97 8.47
CA GLN A 135 6.48 11.46 8.40
C GLN A 135 7.45 10.28 8.38
N ARG A 136 7.25 9.29 9.25
CA ARG A 136 8.04 8.06 9.25
C ARG A 136 7.99 7.32 7.91
N LEU A 137 6.82 7.22 7.30
CA LEU A 137 6.68 6.62 5.97
C LEU A 137 7.47 7.39 4.91
N LYS A 138 7.42 8.73 4.93
CA LYS A 138 8.19 9.59 4.02
C LYS A 138 9.70 9.35 4.18
N GLU A 139 10.19 9.27 5.41
CA GLU A 139 11.60 9.00 5.69
C GLU A 139 12.01 7.61 5.19
N LEU A 140 11.19 6.59 5.43
CA LEU A 140 11.45 5.24 4.91
C LEU A 140 11.48 5.21 3.39
N LEU A 141 10.58 5.94 2.71
CA LEU A 141 10.59 6.08 1.25
C LEU A 141 11.86 6.75 0.75
N GLN A 142 12.34 7.79 1.44
CA GLN A 142 13.58 8.50 1.08
C GLN A 142 14.83 7.64 1.28
N GLN A 143 14.79 6.68 2.20
CA GLN A 143 15.88 5.73 2.44
C GLN A 143 15.92 4.58 1.42
N GLN A 144 14.86 4.37 0.64
CA GLN A 144 14.85 3.33 -0.39
C GLN A 144 15.46 3.81 -1.70
N THR A 145 16.18 2.89 -2.36
CA THR A 145 16.63 3.08 -3.74
C THR A 145 15.67 2.36 -4.68
N PHE A 146 15.10 3.10 -5.63
CA PHE A 146 14.25 2.56 -6.68
C PHE A 146 14.99 2.60 -8.01
N GLN A 147 14.83 1.59 -8.86
CA GLN A 147 15.49 1.51 -10.16
C GLN A 147 15.06 2.68 -11.08
N GLY A 148 13.85 3.22 -10.85
CA GLY A 148 13.26 4.33 -11.58
C GLY A 148 13.51 5.74 -11.04
N GLY A 149 14.35 5.91 -10.02
CA GLY A 149 14.63 7.24 -9.43
C GLY A 149 13.65 7.69 -8.34
N GLY A 150 12.61 6.91 -8.03
CA GLY A 150 11.73 7.11 -6.87
C GLY A 150 10.30 7.49 -7.21
N TYR A 151 9.60 8.10 -6.25
CA TYR A 151 8.18 8.43 -6.33
C TYR A 151 7.88 9.86 -5.93
N TRP A 152 7.01 10.53 -6.69
CA TRP A 152 6.26 11.69 -6.22
C TRP A 152 5.17 11.27 -5.25
N LEU A 153 5.08 11.92 -4.09
CA LEU A 153 4.03 11.65 -3.12
C LEU A 153 2.97 12.75 -3.12
N VAL A 154 1.75 12.40 -3.51
CA VAL A 154 0.57 13.26 -3.43
C VAL A 154 -0.35 12.74 -2.33
N THR A 155 -0.76 13.62 -1.41
CA THR A 155 -1.71 13.25 -0.36
C THR A 155 -3.05 13.93 -0.56
N LYS A 156 -4.16 13.18 -0.38
CA LYS A 156 -5.52 13.70 -0.43
C LYS A 156 -6.34 13.14 0.71
N ASN A 157 -7.17 13.99 1.31
CA ASN A 157 -8.22 13.56 2.23
C ASN A 157 -9.49 13.39 1.42
N LEU A 158 -10.07 12.20 1.47
CA LEU A 158 -11.30 11.88 0.75
C LEU A 158 -12.33 11.39 1.76
N ASP A 159 -13.57 11.83 1.60
CA ASP A 159 -14.71 11.33 2.36
C ASP A 159 -15.59 10.49 1.44
N MET A 160 -16.03 9.32 1.92
CA MET A 160 -16.95 8.47 1.17
C MET A 160 -18.26 9.17 0.82
N ARG A 161 -18.62 10.26 1.54
CA ARG A 161 -19.78 11.13 1.22
C ARG A 161 -19.81 11.65 -0.20
N ILE A 162 -18.65 11.74 -0.86
CA ILE A 162 -18.55 12.19 -2.25
C ILE A 162 -19.22 11.18 -3.21
N TRP A 163 -19.25 9.90 -2.85
CA TRP A 163 -19.76 8.83 -3.72
C TRP A 163 -20.96 8.08 -3.13
N LEU A 164 -21.12 8.09 -1.81
CA LEU A 164 -22.08 7.27 -1.08
C LEU A 164 -22.69 8.08 0.07
N ALA A 165 -23.90 7.75 0.51
CA ALA A 165 -24.56 8.42 1.64
C ALA A 165 -23.99 8.01 3.03
N ILE A 166 -22.66 7.99 3.19
CA ILE A 166 -21.98 7.64 4.44
C ILE A 166 -20.74 8.51 4.66
N SER A 167 -20.60 9.07 5.87
CA SER A 167 -19.39 9.77 6.32
C SER A 167 -18.32 8.79 6.76
N ARG A 168 -17.23 8.73 6.01
CA ARG A 168 -16.08 7.89 6.34
C ARG A 168 -14.82 8.54 5.79
N PRO A 169 -14.25 9.55 6.49
CA PRO A 169 -13.03 10.20 6.05
C PRO A 169 -11.88 9.19 6.05
N ARG A 170 -11.14 9.18 4.95
CA ARG A 170 -9.94 8.36 4.71
C ARG A 170 -8.87 9.23 4.10
N ARG A 171 -7.62 8.92 4.44
CA ARG A 171 -6.47 9.53 3.79
C ARG A 171 -5.98 8.61 2.69
N LYS A 172 -5.80 9.17 1.51
CA LYS A 172 -5.24 8.50 0.35
C LYS A 172 -3.90 9.13 0.03
N LEU A 173 -2.88 8.29 -0.09
CA LEU A 173 -1.57 8.64 -0.58
C LEU A 173 -1.48 8.06 -1.98
N LEU A 174 -1.20 8.90 -2.96
CA LEU A 174 -0.92 8.52 -4.33
C LEU A 174 0.58 8.73 -4.55
N LEU A 175 1.29 7.65 -4.82
CA LEU A 175 2.69 7.70 -5.23
C LEU A 175 2.76 7.50 -6.74
N VAL A 176 3.47 8.38 -7.45
CA VAL A 176 3.66 8.30 -8.90
C VAL A 176 5.14 8.16 -9.20
N SER A 177 5.53 7.09 -9.88
CA SER A 177 6.93 6.80 -10.21
C SER A 177 7.52 7.88 -11.12
N LEU A 178 8.79 8.21 -10.89
CA LEU A 178 9.56 9.16 -11.69
C LEU A 178 10.01 8.59 -13.03
N SER A 179 10.08 7.26 -13.15
CA SER A 179 10.41 6.58 -14.40
C SER A 179 9.14 6.32 -15.21
N LEU A 180 8.51 7.39 -15.70
CA LEU A 180 7.63 7.23 -16.85
C LEU A 180 8.50 6.88 -18.07
N PRO A 181 8.13 5.89 -18.90
CA PRO A 181 8.85 5.59 -20.12
C PRO A 181 8.82 6.83 -21.05
N GLY A 182 9.98 7.48 -21.18
CA GLY A 182 10.21 8.70 -21.95
C GLY A 182 11.67 9.12 -21.84
N PRO A 183 12.19 9.99 -22.74
CA PRO A 183 13.57 10.45 -22.70
C PRO A 183 13.88 11.06 -21.33
N ARG A 184 14.90 10.50 -20.67
CA ARG A 184 15.33 10.88 -19.32
C ARG A 184 15.79 12.33 -19.32
N ILE A 185 14.95 13.23 -18.84
CA ILE A 185 15.41 14.56 -18.43
C ILE A 185 16.12 14.34 -17.10
N ASN A 186 17.43 14.60 -17.05
CA ASN A 186 18.24 14.53 -15.84
C ASN A 186 17.70 15.52 -14.79
N ALA A 187 16.76 15.06 -13.96
CA ALA A 187 16.29 15.82 -12.82
C ALA A 187 17.21 15.53 -11.63
N TYR A 188 18.34 16.24 -11.58
CA TYR A 188 19.01 16.53 -10.31
C TYR A 188 18.07 17.44 -9.50
N GLY A 189 17.43 16.93 -8.45
CA GLY A 189 16.59 17.76 -7.60
C GLY A 189 15.80 16.97 -6.57
N ALA A 190 16.34 16.87 -5.36
CA ALA A 190 15.59 16.44 -4.19
C ALA A 190 14.53 17.50 -3.84
N TRP A 191 13.25 17.32 -4.16
CA TRP A 191 12.20 18.15 -3.56
C TRP A 191 10.86 17.42 -3.40
N ILE A 192 10.59 16.95 -2.19
CA ILE A 192 9.21 16.99 -1.66
C ILE A 192 9.04 18.40 -1.08
N ARG A 193 8.38 19.31 -1.80
CA ARG A 193 7.63 20.39 -1.13
C ARG A 193 6.18 19.93 -1.02
N ALA A 194 5.85 19.49 0.17
CA ALA A 194 4.51 19.46 0.75
C ALA A 194 4.58 20.23 2.06
#